data_AF-A0A7S0XQR2-F1
#
_entry.id   AF-A0A7S0XQR2-F1
#
_cell.length_a   1.000
_cell.length_b   1.000
_cell.length_c   1.000
_cell.angle_alpha   90.00
_cell.angle_beta   90.00
_cell.angle_gamma   90.00
#
_symmetry.space_group_name_H-M   'P 1'
#
loop_
_entity.id
_entity.type
_entity.pdbx_description
1 polymer ?
#
loop_
_entity_poly.entity_id
_entity_poly.type
_entity_poly.pdbx_seq_one_letter_code
_entity_poly.pdbx_strand_id
1 'polypeptide(L)'
;PLHFNTDPSDQHRSLFAVLFAVLWAFLLQGAILAQIVEAFRTARAREDALDASLSQRCLVCGCDRSKLPGEFERHVARFHNPTSYLAFFAGAAATHPLHRTALHIHALRLFEEGNGDILPVGVAP
;
A
#
# COMPACT_ATOMS: atom_id res chain seq x y z
N PRO A 1 -25.20 -18.97 -58.88
CA PRO A 1 -26.27 -18.96 -57.86
C PRO A 1 -25.68 -19.21 -56.47
N LEU A 2 -25.63 -18.16 -55.63
CA LEU A 2 -25.26 -18.28 -54.23
C LEU A 2 -26.37 -19.06 -53.52
N HIS A 3 -26.18 -20.37 -53.38
CA HIS A 3 -27.02 -21.20 -52.51
C HIS A 3 -26.68 -20.83 -51.06
N PHE A 4 -27.46 -19.94 -50.47
CA PHE A 4 -27.52 -19.82 -49.03
C PHE A 4 -28.16 -21.12 -48.52
N ASN A 5 -27.42 -21.90 -47.74
CA ASN A 5 -28.00 -23.05 -47.05
C ASN A 5 -29.09 -22.51 -46.12
N THR A 6 -30.36 -22.76 -46.45
CA THR A 6 -31.54 -22.35 -45.68
C THR A 6 -31.94 -23.43 -44.69
N ASP A 7 -30.97 -24.08 -44.05
CA ASP A 7 -31.28 -24.92 -42.90
C ASP A 7 -31.60 -23.97 -41.73
N PRO A 8 -32.83 -24.00 -41.18
CA PRO A 8 -33.20 -23.10 -40.09
C PRO A 8 -32.24 -23.22 -38.91
N SER A 9 -31.63 -24.40 -38.70
CA SER A 9 -30.62 -24.60 -37.66
C SER A 9 -29.35 -23.76 -37.88
N ASP A 10 -28.88 -23.61 -39.12
CA ASP A 10 -27.71 -22.80 -39.48
C ASP A 10 -27.99 -21.30 -39.35
N GLN A 11 -29.22 -20.89 -39.67
CA GLN A 11 -29.65 -19.49 -39.51
C GLN A 11 -29.72 -19.10 -38.02
N HIS A 12 -30.27 -19.96 -37.16
CA HIS A 12 -30.30 -19.73 -35.72
C HIS A 12 -28.89 -19.70 -35.10
N ARG A 13 -27.99 -20.58 -35.54
CA ARG A 13 -26.59 -20.59 -35.09
C ARG A 13 -25.85 -19.32 -35.50
N SER A 14 -26.06 -18.85 -36.73
CA SER A 14 -25.44 -17.62 -37.23
C SER A 14 -25.94 -16.39 -36.48
N LEU A 15 -27.27 -16.30 -36.26
CA LEU A 15 -27.86 -15.21 -35.47
C LEU A 15 -27.33 -15.20 -34.03
N PHE A 16 -27.27 -16.38 -33.38
CA PHE A 16 -26.71 -16.52 -32.05
C PHE A 16 -25.23 -16.08 -32.01
N ALA A 17 -24.42 -16.50 -32.97
CA ALA A 17 -23.00 -16.13 -33.04
C ALA A 17 -22.81 -14.62 -33.18
N VAL A 18 -23.61 -13.95 -34.02
CA VAL A 18 -23.57 -12.49 -34.19
C VAL A 18 -23.98 -11.77 -32.90
N LEU A 19 -25.10 -12.18 -32.28
CA LEU A 19 -25.57 -11.58 -31.02
C LEU A 19 -24.55 -11.77 -29.89
N PHE A 20 -23.99 -12.98 -29.78
CA PHE A 20 -22.93 -13.28 -28.83
C PHE A 20 -21.69 -12.42 -29.08
N ALA A 21 -21.25 -12.28 -30.33
CA ALA A 21 -20.09 -11.47 -30.67
C ALA A 21 -20.29 -10.00 -30.32
N VAL A 22 -21.49 -9.44 -30.57
CA VAL A 22 -21.83 -8.06 -30.21
C VAL A 22 -21.87 -7.90 -28.68
N LEU A 23 -22.54 -8.81 -27.96
CA LEU A 23 -22.59 -8.79 -26.49
C LEU A 23 -21.18 -8.88 -25.89
N TRP A 24 -20.35 -9.79 -26.40
CA TRP A 24 -18.99 -10.00 -25.93
C TRP A 24 -18.09 -8.78 -26.20
N ALA A 25 -18.05 -8.31 -27.45
CA ALA A 25 -17.14 -7.24 -27.88
C ALA A 25 -17.48 -5.88 -27.25
N PHE A 26 -18.76 -5.56 -27.10
CA PHE A 26 -19.17 -4.24 -26.62
C PHE A 26 -19.44 -4.20 -25.11
N LEU A 27 -20.06 -5.23 -24.54
CA LEU A 27 -20.47 -5.18 -23.14
C LEU A 27 -19.43 -5.84 -22.23
N LEU A 28 -19.00 -7.07 -22.51
CA LEU A 28 -18.08 -7.78 -21.62
C LEU A 28 -16.66 -7.25 -21.70
N GLN A 29 -16.12 -7.05 -22.90
CA GLN A 29 -14.75 -6.55 -23.07
C GLN A 29 -14.59 -5.14 -22.51
N GLY A 30 -15.58 -4.26 -22.71
CA GLY A 30 -15.60 -2.91 -22.15
C GLY A 30 -15.63 -2.93 -20.62
N ALA A 31 -16.47 -3.77 -20.02
CA ALA A 31 -16.55 -3.92 -18.57
C ALA A 31 -15.23 -4.44 -17.97
N ILE A 32 -14.62 -5.45 -18.58
CA ILE A 32 -13.32 -5.99 -18.13
C ILE A 32 -12.23 -4.92 -18.21
N LEU A 33 -12.15 -4.19 -19.33
CA LEU A 33 -11.17 -3.13 -19.49
C LEU A 33 -11.37 -2.00 -18.46
N ALA A 34 -12.63 -1.61 -18.19
CA ALA A 34 -12.94 -0.61 -17.18
C ALA A 34 -12.47 -1.04 -15.78
N GLN A 35 -12.69 -2.30 -15.39
CA GLN A 35 -12.21 -2.83 -14.11
C GLN A 35 -10.67 -2.83 -14.02
N ILE A 36 -9.99 -3.20 -15.11
CA ILE A 36 -8.52 -3.16 -15.17
C ILE A 36 -8.01 -1.72 -15.01
N VAL A 37 -8.58 -0.76 -15.74
CA VAL A 37 -8.21 0.66 -15.64
C VAL A 37 -8.46 1.19 -14.22
N GLU A 38 -9.59 0.82 -13.62
CA GLU A 38 -9.91 1.24 -12.26
C GLU A 38 -8.95 0.66 -11.22
N ALA A 39 -8.55 -0.60 -11.37
CA ALA A 39 -7.55 -1.22 -10.51
C ALA A 39 -6.21 -0.47 -10.58
N PHE A 40 -5.75 -0.11 -11.79
CA PHE A 40 -4.52 0.68 -11.95
C PHE A 40 -4.65 2.10 -11.39
N ARG A 41 -5.81 2.75 -11.59
CA ARG A 41 -6.08 4.08 -11.04
C ARG A 41 -6.02 4.06 -9.51
N THR A 42 -6.66 3.06 -8.91
CA THR A 42 -6.69 2.87 -7.45
C THR A 42 -5.29 2.57 -6.90
N ALA A 43 -4.52 1.74 -7.59
CA ALA A 43 -3.14 1.42 -7.21
C ALA A 43 -2.26 2.69 -7.16
N ARG A 44 -2.34 3.55 -8.20
CA ARG A 44 -1.61 4.82 -8.24
C ARG A 44 -2.08 5.80 -7.17
N ALA A 45 -3.40 5.96 -7.02
CA ALA A 45 -3.96 6.87 -6.03
C ALA A 45 -3.55 6.48 -4.59
N ARG A 46 -3.37 5.18 -4.33
CA ARG A 46 -2.85 4.69 -3.04
C ARG A 46 -1.39 5.11 -2.80
N GLU A 47 -0.55 5.01 -3.82
CA GLU A 47 0.85 5.43 -3.76
C GLU A 47 0.96 6.94 -3.52
N ASP A 48 0.23 7.74 -4.31
CA ASP A 48 0.17 9.19 -4.17
C ASP A 48 -0.32 9.61 -2.77
N ALA A 49 -1.31 8.90 -2.21
CA ALA A 49 -1.82 9.17 -0.87
C ALA A 49 -0.80 8.82 0.24
N LEU A 50 -0.01 7.77 0.07
CA LEU A 50 1.06 7.41 1.01
C LEU A 50 2.18 8.44 0.99
N ASP A 51 2.64 8.85 -0.19
CA ASP A 51 3.66 9.88 -0.34
C ASP A 51 3.20 11.23 0.22
N ALA A 52 1.95 11.61 -0.07
CA ALA A 52 1.34 12.80 0.52
C ALA A 52 1.32 12.70 2.06
N SER A 53 0.93 11.55 2.62
CA SER A 53 0.93 11.33 4.07
C SER A 53 2.32 11.44 4.68
N LEU A 54 3.34 10.82 4.07
CA LEU A 54 4.73 10.85 4.55
C LEU A 54 5.34 12.26 4.45
N SER A 55 4.90 13.07 3.50
CA SER A 55 5.32 14.48 3.38
C SER A 55 4.73 15.39 4.46
N GLN A 56 3.56 15.02 5.01
CA GLN A 56 2.80 15.83 5.96
C GLN A 56 2.88 15.33 7.40
N ARG A 57 3.27 14.08 7.65
CA ARG A 57 3.29 13.48 8.99
C ARG A 57 4.56 12.68 9.22
N CYS A 58 5.09 12.76 10.43
CA CYS A 58 6.21 11.94 10.84
C CYS A 58 5.78 10.47 11.02
N LEU A 59 6.50 9.54 10.38
CA LEU A 59 6.19 8.10 10.43
C LEU A 59 6.25 7.53 11.86
N VAL A 60 7.17 8.03 12.69
CA VAL A 60 7.45 7.45 14.02
C VAL A 60 6.48 7.97 15.07
N CYS A 61 6.29 9.30 15.16
CA CYS A 61 5.45 9.90 16.21
C CYS A 61 4.04 10.28 15.74
N GLY A 62 3.78 10.27 14.43
CA GLY A 62 2.51 10.70 13.86
C GLY A 62 2.26 12.22 13.89
N CYS A 63 3.26 13.02 14.28
CA CYS A 63 3.10 14.47 14.36
C CYS A 63 2.95 15.10 12.97
N ASP A 64 1.96 15.98 12.82
CA ASP A 64 1.75 16.76 11.59
C ASP A 64 2.85 17.81 11.40
N ARG A 65 3.26 17.99 10.16
CA ARG A 65 4.24 18.99 9.70
C ARG A 65 3.86 20.41 10.13
N SER A 66 2.58 20.73 10.17
CA SER A 66 2.06 22.03 10.61
C SER A 66 2.40 22.36 12.06
N LYS A 67 2.65 21.34 12.90
CA LYS A 67 3.06 21.50 14.31
C LYS A 67 4.57 21.70 14.45
N LEU A 68 5.36 21.52 13.38
CA LEU A 68 6.81 21.63 13.35
C LEU A 68 7.28 22.61 12.24
N PRO A 69 6.88 23.90 12.32
CA PRO A 69 7.17 24.87 11.27
C PRO A 69 8.68 25.08 11.09
N GLY A 70 9.18 24.80 9.89
CA GLY A 70 10.60 24.93 9.54
C GLY A 70 11.53 23.85 10.13
N GLU A 71 10.99 22.91 10.90
CA GLU A 71 11.76 21.92 11.66
C GLU A 71 11.44 20.46 11.30
N PHE A 72 10.39 20.25 10.50
CA PHE A 72 9.91 18.93 10.14
C PHE A 72 10.99 18.06 9.47
N GLU A 73 11.74 18.60 8.51
CA GLU A 73 12.84 17.89 7.84
C GLU A 73 13.91 17.43 8.82
N ARG A 74 14.34 18.32 9.73
CA ARG A 74 15.32 17.99 10.75
C ARG A 74 14.77 16.93 11.70
N HIS A 75 13.49 17.04 12.05
CA HIS A 75 12.79 16.10 12.91
C HIS A 75 12.79 14.67 12.36
N VAL A 76 12.34 14.48 11.12
CA VAL A 76 12.30 13.15 10.49
C VAL A 76 13.70 12.61 10.20
N ALA A 77 14.67 13.47 9.87
CA ALA A 77 16.01 13.03 9.50
C ALA A 77 16.91 12.67 10.70
N ARG A 78 16.80 13.41 11.82
CA ARG A 78 17.70 13.26 12.98
C ARG A 78 17.06 12.62 14.20
N PHE A 79 15.84 13.03 14.56
CA PHE A 79 15.22 12.58 15.81
C PHE A 79 14.40 11.32 15.57
N HIS A 80 13.59 11.31 14.52
CA HIS A 80 12.63 10.26 14.22
C HIS A 80 12.94 9.54 12.89
N ASN A 81 14.20 9.20 12.68
CA ASN A 81 14.63 8.43 11.52
C ASN A 81 14.27 6.94 11.69
N PRO A 82 13.42 6.34 10.85
CA PRO A 82 12.98 4.95 11.01
C PRO A 82 14.12 3.93 10.99
N THR A 83 15.16 4.19 10.18
CA THR A 83 16.32 3.28 10.10
C THR A 83 17.15 3.28 11.39
N SER A 84 17.18 4.40 12.11
CA SER A 84 17.85 4.47 13.43
C SER A 84 17.15 3.60 14.47
N TYR A 85 15.81 3.53 14.47
CA TYR A 85 15.07 2.63 15.35
C TYR A 85 15.36 1.16 15.00
N LEU A 86 15.36 0.81 13.72
CA LEU A 86 15.69 -0.55 13.27
C LEU A 86 17.12 -0.94 13.67
N ALA A 87 18.09 -0.04 13.47
CA ALA A 87 19.48 -0.25 13.86
C ALA A 87 19.64 -0.42 15.37
N PHE A 88 18.88 0.34 16.17
CA PHE A 88 18.85 0.20 17.62
C PHE A 88 18.38 -1.20 18.04
N PHE A 89 17.25 -1.70 17.51
CA PHE A 89 16.75 -3.02 17.85
C PHE A 89 17.66 -4.15 17.37
N ALA A 90 18.16 -4.06 16.14
CA ALA A 90 19.10 -5.03 15.59
C ALA A 90 20.39 -5.09 16.42
N GLY A 91 20.94 -3.92 16.78
CA GLY A 91 22.13 -3.81 17.64
C GLY A 91 21.89 -4.34 19.04
N ALA A 92 20.75 -4.00 19.67
CA ALA A 92 20.38 -4.50 20.98
C ALA A 92 20.25 -6.03 21.00
N ALA A 93 19.63 -6.61 19.97
CA ALA A 93 19.48 -8.06 19.82
C ALA A 93 20.85 -8.76 19.64
N ALA A 94 21.73 -8.19 18.83
CA ALA A 94 23.07 -8.72 18.58
C ALA A 94 24.05 -8.52 19.76
N THR A 95 23.77 -7.56 20.66
CA THR A 95 24.61 -7.31 21.84
C THR A 95 24.50 -8.47 22.83
N HIS A 96 25.66 -8.96 23.31
CA HIS A 96 25.73 -10.02 24.32
C HIS A 96 24.90 -9.65 25.56
N PRO A 97 24.12 -10.58 26.15
CA PRO A 97 23.18 -10.27 27.24
C PRO A 97 23.79 -9.52 28.43
N LEU A 98 25.02 -9.86 28.82
CA LEU A 98 25.74 -9.21 29.93
C LEU A 98 26.19 -7.76 29.63
N HIS A 99 26.15 -7.32 28.38
CA HIS A 99 26.53 -5.98 27.93
C HIS A 99 25.32 -5.14 27.49
N ARG A 100 24.11 -5.68 27.62
CA ARG A 100 22.90 -4.92 27.31
C ARG A 100 22.69 -3.85 28.38
N THR A 101 22.41 -2.64 27.93
CA THR A 101 21.98 -1.56 28.82
C THR A 101 20.57 -1.83 29.32
N ALA A 102 20.16 -1.16 30.39
CA ALA A 102 18.77 -1.22 30.86
C ALA A 102 17.77 -0.85 29.76
N LEU A 103 18.12 0.12 28.91
CA LEU A 103 17.30 0.53 27.78
C LEU A 103 17.18 -0.59 26.73
N HIS A 104 18.27 -1.28 26.39
CA HIS A 104 18.23 -2.43 25.49
C HIS A 104 17.30 -3.53 26.02
N ILE A 105 17.42 -3.85 27.31
CA ILE A 105 16.60 -4.89 27.95
C ILE A 105 15.12 -4.50 27.92
N HIS A 106 14.81 -3.27 28.33
CA HIS A 106 13.43 -2.79 28.39
C HIS A 106 12.80 -2.73 27.00
N ALA A 107 13.51 -2.18 26.01
CA ALA A 107 13.01 -2.07 24.65
C ALA A 107 12.81 -3.43 23.98
N LEU A 108 13.76 -4.36 24.13
CA LEU A 108 13.62 -5.72 23.58
C LEU A 108 12.45 -6.46 24.23
N ARG A 109 12.26 -6.31 25.54
CA ARG A 109 11.12 -6.90 26.24
C ARG A 109 9.80 -6.38 25.68
N LEU A 110 9.64 -5.06 25.56
CA LEU A 110 8.41 -4.47 24.98
C LEU A 110 8.19 -4.97 23.54
N PHE A 111 9.26 -5.07 22.76
CA PHE A 111 9.20 -5.59 21.39
C PHE A 111 8.75 -7.06 21.34
N GLU A 112 9.28 -7.92 22.21
CA GLU A 112 8.89 -9.34 22.32
C GLU A 112 7.43 -9.50 22.79
N GLU A 113 6.95 -8.60 23.65
CA GLU A 113 5.56 -8.53 24.10
C GLU A 113 4.61 -7.95 23.02
N GLY A 114 5.14 -7.50 21.88
CA GLY A 114 4.36 -6.82 20.83
C GLY A 114 3.86 -5.44 21.26
N ASN A 115 4.46 -4.85 22.29
CA ASN A 115 4.10 -3.54 22.82
C ASN A 115 4.92 -2.42 22.13
N GLY A 116 4.21 -1.49 21.49
CA GLY A 116 4.77 -0.33 20.79
C GLY A 116 5.07 0.89 21.66
N ASP A 117 4.84 0.84 22.98
CA ASP A 117 4.98 1.99 23.91
C ASP A 117 6.38 2.62 23.96
N ILE A 118 7.39 1.91 23.44
CA ILE A 118 8.75 2.44 23.26
C ILE A 118 8.82 3.56 22.20
N LEU A 119 7.83 3.63 21.30
CA LEU A 119 7.75 4.63 20.24
C LEU A 119 7.06 5.90 20.76
N PRO A 120 7.55 7.10 20.39
CA PRO A 120 6.99 8.37 20.85
C PRO A 120 5.71 8.74 20.07
N VAL A 121 4.70 7.88 20.07
CA VAL A 121 3.44 8.14 19.36
C VAL A 121 2.64 9.23 20.06
N GLY A 122 2.26 10.29 19.34
CA GLY A 122 1.44 11.38 19.86
C GLY A 122 2.15 12.33 20.82
N VAL A 123 3.41 12.06 21.17
CA VAL A 123 4.27 12.94 21.95
C VAL A 123 5.16 13.72 20.97
N ALA A 124 4.86 15.00 20.80
CA ALA A 124 5.74 15.91 20.07
C ALA A 124 6.98 16.20 20.94
N PRO A 125 8.22 16.17 20.39
CA PRO A 125 9.36 16.83 21.01
C PRO A 125 9.25 18.36 20.88
#